data_AF-A0A2T4S4L5-F1
#
_entry.id   AF-A0A2T4S4L5-F1
#
_cell.length_a   1.000
_cell.length_b   1.000
_cell.length_c   1.000
_cell.angle_alpha   90.00
_cell.angle_beta   90.00
_cell.angle_gamma   90.00
#
_symmetry.space_group_name_H-M   'P 1'
#
loop_
_entity.id
_entity.type
_entity.pdbx_description
1 polymer ?
#
loop_
_entity_poly.entity_id
_entity_poly.type
_entity_poly.pdbx_seq_one_letter_code
_entity_poly.pdbx_strand_id
1 'polypeptide(L)'
;LLEHYAQGEVLSDRVASGDLGEFITPIEITVDKINNTIGSEMTVEAIVKSLSQLGFKTENNEGNLTVYVPSRRRDVKIKEDLIEEVARIYGYDEIPSTLPVFEQVTSGQLTDRQSKTRILKRTLEGAGLSEAITYSLVDRARGKA
;
A
#
# COMPACT_ATOMS: atom_id res chain seq x y z
N LEU A 1 2.17 9.51 37.19
CA LEU A 1 1.91 10.95 36.93
C LEU A 1 1.13 11.60 38.07
N LEU A 2 -0.08 11.12 38.42
CA LEU A 2 -0.87 11.69 39.52
C LEU A 2 -0.19 11.58 40.89
N GLU A 3 0.45 10.45 41.19
CA GLU A 3 1.26 10.32 42.42
C GLU A 3 2.37 11.38 42.50
N HIS A 4 3.12 11.56 41.41
CA HIS A 4 4.26 12.48 41.36
C HIS A 4 3.86 13.95 41.39
N TYR A 5 2.79 14.35 40.68
CA TYR A 5 2.41 15.75 40.50
C TYR A 5 1.23 16.22 41.37
N ALA A 6 0.42 15.30 41.88
CA ALA A 6 -0.76 15.60 42.68
C ALA A 6 -0.74 14.94 44.08
N GLN A 7 0.41 14.35 44.47
CA GLN A 7 0.58 13.66 45.76
C GLN A 7 -0.51 12.59 46.02
N GLY A 8 -1.07 12.02 44.95
CA GLY A 8 -2.12 11.01 45.04
C GLY A 8 -1.56 9.64 45.40
N GLU A 9 -2.27 8.89 46.23
CA GLU A 9 -1.94 7.50 46.54
C GLU A 9 -2.56 6.58 45.48
N VAL A 10 -1.75 5.77 44.79
CA VAL A 10 -2.23 4.82 43.79
C VAL A 10 -2.68 3.55 44.49
N LEU A 11 -4.00 3.32 44.54
CA LEU A 11 -4.55 2.07 45.01
C LEU A 11 -4.11 0.89 44.14
N SER A 12 -4.03 -0.29 44.74
CA SER A 12 -3.77 -1.53 44.01
C SER A 12 -4.93 -1.90 43.10
N ASP A 13 -4.63 -2.72 42.10
CA ASP A 13 -5.58 -3.34 41.18
C ASP A 13 -6.29 -2.39 40.19
N ARG A 14 -7.10 -3.00 39.32
CA ARG A 14 -7.88 -2.32 38.29
C ARG A 14 -9.22 -3.03 38.14
N VAL A 15 -10.32 -2.30 38.19
CA VAL A 15 -11.63 -2.81 37.77
C VAL A 15 -11.71 -2.75 36.25
N ALA A 16 -11.91 -3.89 35.59
CA ALA A 16 -12.02 -3.99 34.14
C ALA A 16 -13.09 -5.02 33.73
N SER A 17 -13.65 -4.87 32.53
CA SER A 17 -14.59 -5.80 31.91
C SER A 17 -14.29 -5.91 30.41
N GLY A 18 -14.38 -7.12 29.86
CA GLY A 18 -14.01 -7.44 28.47
C GLY A 18 -12.63 -8.06 28.33
N ASP A 19 -12.28 -8.44 27.10
CA ASP A 19 -10.99 -9.04 26.73
C ASP A 19 -10.32 -8.19 25.64
N LEU A 20 -9.06 -7.81 25.85
CA LEU A 20 -8.27 -7.03 24.87
C LEU A 20 -7.60 -7.93 23.82
N GLY A 21 -7.64 -9.25 24.01
CA GLY A 21 -7.00 -10.24 23.15
C GLY A 21 -5.48 -10.20 23.23
N GLU A 22 -4.83 -10.80 22.23
CA GLU A 22 -3.38 -10.84 22.15
C GLU A 22 -2.79 -9.50 21.70
N PHE A 23 -1.65 -9.12 22.30
CA PHE A 23 -0.93 -7.91 21.94
C PHE A 23 0.15 -8.13 20.88
N ILE A 24 0.28 -9.36 20.41
CA ILE A 24 1.22 -9.76 19.38
C ILE A 24 0.47 -10.66 18.43
N THR A 25 0.58 -10.41 17.13
CA THR A 25 0.03 -11.26 16.09
C THR A 25 1.18 -11.81 15.25
N PRO A 26 1.40 -13.14 15.22
CA PRO A 26 2.40 -13.73 14.37
C PRO A 26 1.91 -13.75 12.91
N ILE A 27 2.76 -13.31 11.99
CA ILE A 27 2.51 -13.33 10.55
C ILE A 27 3.68 -14.04 9.86
N GLU A 28 3.37 -15.05 9.07
CA GLU A 28 4.34 -15.82 8.30
C GLU A 28 4.55 -15.23 6.90
N ILE A 29 5.80 -15.05 6.50
CA ILE A 29 6.19 -14.54 5.18
C ILE A 29 7.54 -15.12 4.77
N THR A 30 7.78 -15.30 3.47
CA THR A 30 9.09 -15.74 2.96
C THR A 30 9.88 -14.59 2.37
N VAL A 31 11.20 -14.69 2.45
CA VAL A 31 12.14 -13.75 1.79
C VAL A 31 11.86 -13.68 0.29
N ASP A 32 11.60 -14.82 -0.34
CA ASP A 32 11.23 -14.88 -1.76
C ASP A 32 9.93 -14.11 -2.06
N LYS A 33 8.92 -14.20 -1.19
CA LYS A 33 7.67 -13.47 -1.39
C LYS A 33 7.89 -11.95 -1.34
N ILE A 34 8.75 -11.48 -0.44
CA ILE A 34 9.13 -10.06 -0.32
C ILE A 34 9.84 -9.62 -1.60
N ASN A 35 10.91 -10.31 -1.97
CA ASN A 35 11.74 -9.99 -3.13
C ASN A 35 10.96 -10.05 -4.45
N ASN A 36 10.12 -11.07 -4.64
CA ASN A 36 9.30 -11.20 -5.85
C ASN A 36 8.23 -10.12 -5.97
N THR A 37 7.71 -9.61 -4.85
CA THR A 37 6.67 -8.58 -4.86
C THR A 37 7.28 -7.19 -5.08
N ILE A 38 8.45 -6.93 -4.48
CA ILE A 38 9.16 -5.64 -4.61
C ILE A 38 9.93 -5.55 -5.94
N GLY A 39 10.43 -6.69 -6.45
CA GLY A 39 11.37 -6.72 -7.57
C GLY A 39 12.81 -6.44 -7.13
N SER A 40 13.19 -6.91 -5.94
CA SER A 40 14.52 -6.71 -5.33
C SER A 40 15.23 -8.03 -5.04
N GLU A 41 16.52 -7.96 -4.70
CA GLU A 41 17.34 -9.10 -4.25
C GLU A 41 17.88 -8.85 -2.82
N MET A 42 17.00 -8.50 -1.90
CA MET A 42 17.37 -8.21 -0.51
C MET A 42 17.77 -9.49 0.22
N THR A 43 18.84 -9.42 1.01
CA THR A 43 19.24 -10.54 1.87
C THR A 43 18.30 -10.69 3.07
N VAL A 44 18.30 -11.87 3.68
CA VAL A 44 17.51 -12.16 4.88
C VAL A 44 17.84 -11.17 6.00
N GLU A 45 19.12 -10.84 6.17
CA GLU A 45 19.61 -9.92 7.19
C GLU A 45 19.08 -8.50 6.98
N ALA A 46 19.02 -8.03 5.72
CA ALA A 46 18.50 -6.70 5.40
C ALA A 46 16.99 -6.60 5.70
N ILE A 47 16.23 -7.65 5.37
CA ILE A 47 14.79 -7.73 5.65
C ILE A 47 14.54 -7.77 7.17
N VAL A 48 15.22 -8.66 7.89
CA VAL A 48 15.08 -8.77 9.36
C VAL A 48 15.52 -7.48 10.05
N LYS A 49 16.57 -6.82 9.56
CA LYS A 49 16.99 -5.51 10.06
C LYS A 49 15.90 -4.45 9.90
N SER A 50 15.23 -4.42 8.74
CA SER A 50 14.14 -3.46 8.49
C SER A 50 12.96 -3.68 9.44
N LEU A 51 12.55 -4.94 9.64
CA LEU A 51 11.46 -5.30 10.56
C LEU A 51 11.82 -5.05 12.04
N SER A 52 13.08 -5.31 12.42
CA SER A 52 13.55 -5.06 13.79
C SER A 52 13.66 -3.57 14.13
N GLN A 53 13.99 -2.69 13.16
CA GLN A 53 13.94 -1.24 13.34
C GLN A 53 12.53 -0.73 13.67
N LEU A 54 11.51 -1.44 13.19
CA LEU A 54 10.10 -1.17 13.54
C LEU A 54 9.70 -1.75 14.89
N GLY A 55 10.60 -2.47 15.56
CA GLY A 55 10.36 -3.18 16.81
C GLY A 55 9.53 -4.45 16.65
N PHE A 56 9.57 -5.09 15.46
CA PHE A 56 8.96 -6.39 15.25
C PHE A 56 10.00 -7.47 15.56
N LYS A 57 9.70 -8.37 16.48
CA LYS A 57 10.53 -9.56 16.67
C LYS A 57 10.33 -10.45 15.44
N THR A 58 11.41 -10.98 14.89
CA THR A 58 11.34 -11.86 13.72
C THR A 58 12.18 -13.09 13.98
N GLU A 59 11.57 -14.27 13.81
CA GLU A 59 12.27 -15.54 13.77
C GLU A 59 12.48 -15.95 12.31
N ASN A 60 13.64 -16.51 12.02
CA ASN A 60 14.01 -16.94 10.67
C ASN A 60 14.30 -18.45 10.69
N ASN A 61 13.64 -19.18 9.81
CA ASN A 61 13.89 -20.59 9.54
C ASN A 61 14.13 -20.78 8.04
N GLU A 62 15.40 -20.75 7.64
CA GLU A 62 15.84 -20.96 6.25
C GLU A 62 15.08 -20.09 5.22
N GLY A 63 14.84 -18.81 5.54
CA GLY A 63 14.15 -17.87 4.65
C GLY A 63 12.62 -17.81 4.85
N ASN A 64 12.07 -18.67 5.69
CA ASN A 64 10.71 -18.54 6.22
C ASN A 64 10.75 -17.69 7.50
N LEU A 65 10.10 -16.54 7.47
CA LEU A 65 10.07 -15.59 8.56
C LEU A 65 8.74 -15.66 9.30
N THR A 66 8.81 -15.72 10.63
CA THR A 66 7.68 -15.49 11.53
C THR A 66 7.87 -14.13 12.18
N VAL A 67 7.02 -13.16 11.80
CA VAL A 67 7.09 -11.78 12.27
C VAL A 67 6.03 -11.55 13.34
N TYR A 68 6.45 -11.17 14.54
CA TYR A 68 5.60 -10.91 15.69
C TYR A 68 5.21 -9.43 15.72
N VAL A 69 4.05 -9.11 15.15
CA VAL A 69 3.56 -7.74 14.99
C VAL A 69 2.85 -7.28 16.26
N PRO A 70 3.27 -6.19 16.90
CA PRO A 70 2.64 -5.70 18.12
C PRO A 70 1.32 -4.99 17.82
N SER A 71 0.35 -5.08 18.74
CA SER A 71 -1.01 -4.50 18.60
C SER A 71 -1.05 -2.98 18.49
N ARG A 72 0.07 -2.28 18.72
CA ARG A 72 0.23 -0.85 18.39
C ARG A 72 0.25 -0.57 16.89
N ARG A 73 0.53 -1.57 16.05
CA ARG A 73 0.50 -1.52 14.57
C ARG A 73 -0.73 -2.25 14.05
N ARG A 74 -1.90 -1.72 14.34
CA ARG A 74 -3.20 -2.32 13.98
C ARG A 74 -3.47 -2.36 12.48
N ASP A 75 -2.71 -1.58 11.73
CA ASP A 75 -2.68 -1.52 10.28
C ASP A 75 -2.04 -2.78 9.66
N VAL A 76 -1.08 -3.40 10.34
CA VAL A 76 -0.35 -4.57 9.84
C VAL A 76 -1.07 -5.86 10.27
N LYS A 77 -1.76 -6.50 9.33
CA LYS A 77 -2.59 -7.69 9.58
C LYS A 77 -2.31 -8.85 8.62
N ILE A 78 -1.84 -8.54 7.41
CA ILE A 78 -1.49 -9.53 6.40
C ILE A 78 -0.01 -9.39 6.03
N LYS A 79 0.53 -10.41 5.37
CA LYS A 79 1.94 -10.44 4.97
C LYS A 79 2.27 -9.34 3.96
N GLU A 80 1.32 -8.92 3.12
CA GLU A 80 1.50 -7.81 2.18
C GLU A 80 1.80 -6.48 2.90
N ASP A 81 1.25 -6.26 4.11
CA ASP A 81 1.55 -5.07 4.92
C ASP A 81 3.02 -5.08 5.39
N LEU A 82 3.58 -6.27 5.65
CA LEU A 82 5.00 -6.42 5.98
C LEU A 82 5.90 -6.12 4.78
N ILE A 83 5.45 -6.41 3.56
CA ILE A 83 6.19 -6.10 2.33
C ILE A 83 6.34 -4.59 2.18
N GLU A 84 5.26 -3.84 2.41
CA GLU A 84 5.31 -2.36 2.41
C GLU A 84 6.26 -1.84 3.49
N GLU A 85 6.20 -2.38 4.71
CA GLU A 85 7.11 -1.97 5.78
C GLU A 85 8.58 -2.23 5.45
N VAL A 86 8.90 -3.37 4.83
CA VAL A 86 10.26 -3.65 4.36
C VAL A 86 10.65 -2.68 3.25
N ALA A 87 9.82 -2.49 2.23
CA ALA A 87 10.10 -1.59 1.11
C ALA A 87 10.31 -0.14 1.60
N ARG A 88 9.46 0.34 2.52
CA ARG A 88 9.48 1.71 3.03
C ARG A 88 10.72 1.99 3.89
N ILE A 89 11.14 1.03 4.71
CA ILE A 89 12.32 1.16 5.57
C ILE A 89 13.61 0.95 4.79
N TYR A 90 13.61 0.05 3.81
CA TYR A 90 14.74 -0.14 2.89
C TYR A 90 14.96 1.10 2.02
N GLY A 91 13.88 1.69 1.53
CA GLY A 91 13.86 2.89 0.71
C GLY A 91 13.27 2.62 -0.66
N TYR A 92 12.27 3.42 -1.07
CA TYR A 92 11.64 3.26 -2.38
C TYR A 92 12.59 3.66 -3.52
N ASP A 93 13.52 4.58 -3.24
CA ASP A 93 14.56 4.99 -4.19
C ASP A 93 15.53 3.85 -4.55
N GLU A 94 15.64 2.83 -3.68
CA GLU A 94 16.49 1.66 -3.88
C GLU A 94 15.80 0.54 -4.67
N ILE A 95 14.51 0.69 -4.98
CA ILE A 95 13.76 -0.32 -5.75
C ILE A 95 14.13 -0.19 -7.24
N PRO A 96 14.58 -1.28 -7.89
CA PRO A 96 14.95 -1.23 -9.30
C PRO A 96 13.78 -0.84 -10.20
N SER A 97 13.99 0.18 -11.04
CA SER A 97 13.02 0.53 -12.09
C SER A 97 13.09 -0.48 -13.23
N THR A 98 12.07 -1.32 -13.36
CA THR A 98 11.94 -2.31 -14.44
C THR A 98 10.66 -2.06 -15.26
N LEU A 99 10.61 -2.63 -16.47
CA LEU A 99 9.39 -2.66 -17.28
C LEU A 99 8.85 -4.09 -17.30
N PRO A 100 7.53 -4.29 -17.17
CA PRO A 100 6.96 -5.64 -17.25
C PRO A 100 7.10 -6.19 -18.67
N VAL A 101 7.50 -7.46 -18.76
CA VAL A 101 7.46 -8.22 -20.00
C VAL A 101 6.18 -9.05 -19.99
N PHE A 102 5.30 -8.79 -20.95
CA PHE A 102 4.08 -9.58 -21.12
C PHE A 102 4.36 -10.77 -22.03
N GLU A 103 4.07 -11.99 -21.56
CA GLU A 103 4.25 -13.22 -22.35
C GLU A 103 3.36 -13.23 -23.60
N GLN A 104 2.14 -12.72 -23.46
CA GLN A 104 1.20 -12.60 -24.57
C GLN A 104 1.34 -11.23 -25.23
N VAL A 105 2.02 -11.21 -26.37
CA VAL A 105 2.21 -9.99 -27.15
C VAL A 105 0.92 -9.64 -27.88
N THR A 106 0.38 -8.46 -27.59
CA THR A 106 -0.71 -7.85 -28.35
C THR A 106 -0.23 -6.53 -28.94
N SER A 107 -0.77 -6.15 -30.10
CA SER A 107 -0.46 -4.84 -30.67
C SER A 107 -1.26 -3.77 -29.93
N GLY A 108 -0.56 -2.84 -29.26
CA GLY A 108 -1.18 -1.67 -28.65
C GLY A 108 -1.73 -0.74 -29.73
N GLN A 109 -3.02 -0.86 -30.04
CA GLN A 109 -3.69 -0.07 -31.06
C GLN A 109 -4.94 0.62 -30.52
N LEU A 110 -5.31 1.72 -31.18
CA LEU A 110 -6.59 2.35 -30.94
C LEU A 110 -7.71 1.48 -31.51
N THR A 111 -8.81 1.39 -30.78
CA THR A 111 -10.06 0.92 -31.35
C THR A 111 -10.53 1.86 -32.46
N ASP A 112 -11.36 1.35 -33.38
CA ASP A 112 -11.97 2.14 -34.46
C ASP A 112 -12.62 3.43 -33.95
N ARG A 113 -13.35 3.36 -32.82
CA ARG A 113 -13.99 4.52 -32.21
C ARG A 113 -12.97 5.54 -31.72
N GLN A 114 -11.90 5.11 -31.06
CA GLN A 114 -10.84 5.99 -30.58
C GLN A 114 -10.11 6.67 -31.73
N SER A 115 -9.78 5.92 -32.79
CA SER A 115 -9.13 6.45 -34.00
C SER A 115 -10.01 7.50 -34.70
N LYS A 116 -11.28 7.15 -34.98
CA LYS A 116 -12.25 8.07 -35.61
C LYS A 116 -12.48 9.32 -34.78
N THR A 117 -12.56 9.20 -33.45
CA THR A 117 -12.73 10.36 -32.56
C THR A 117 -11.55 11.33 -32.66
N ARG A 118 -10.31 10.82 -32.70
CA ARG A 118 -9.11 11.67 -32.84
C ARG A 118 -9.03 12.35 -34.20
N ILE A 119 -9.41 11.65 -35.27
CA ILE A 119 -9.47 12.22 -36.62
C ILE A 119 -10.51 13.35 -36.64
N LEU A 120 -11.73 13.09 -36.16
CA LEU A 120 -12.82 14.08 -36.16
C LEU A 120 -12.44 15.35 -35.39
N LYS A 121 -11.85 15.22 -34.20
CA LYS A 121 -11.37 16.37 -33.41
C LYS A 121 -10.39 17.24 -34.20
N ARG A 122 -9.34 16.63 -34.77
CA ARG A 122 -8.34 17.34 -35.58
C ARG A 122 -8.94 18.04 -36.80
N THR A 123 -9.94 17.42 -37.43
CA THR A 123 -10.64 18.03 -38.57
C THR A 123 -11.43 19.26 -38.15
N LEU A 124 -12.12 19.23 -37.00
CA LEU A 124 -12.86 20.38 -36.47
C LEU A 124 -11.93 21.52 -36.04
N GLU A 125 -10.82 21.19 -35.38
CA GLU A 125 -9.76 22.14 -35.01
C GLU A 125 -9.15 22.81 -36.26
N GLY A 126 -8.85 22.02 -37.30
CA GLY A 126 -8.33 22.54 -38.57
C GLY A 126 -9.31 23.45 -39.31
N ALA A 127 -10.61 23.34 -39.02
CA ALA A 127 -11.66 24.23 -39.53
C ALA A 127 -11.89 25.47 -38.65
N GLY A 128 -11.10 25.66 -37.58
CA GLY A 128 -11.14 26.84 -36.71
C GLY A 128 -12.04 26.70 -35.48
N LEU A 129 -12.56 25.50 -35.17
CA LEU A 129 -13.31 25.27 -33.94
C LEU A 129 -12.36 25.02 -32.76
N SER A 130 -12.77 25.46 -31.57
CA SER A 130 -12.09 25.13 -30.31
C SER A 130 -12.84 24.02 -29.58
N GLU A 131 -12.13 23.01 -29.08
CA GLU A 131 -12.75 21.96 -28.27
C GLU A 131 -13.21 22.53 -26.92
N ALA A 132 -14.50 22.39 -26.61
CA ALA A 132 -15.08 22.77 -25.33
C ALA A 132 -15.39 21.53 -24.47
N ILE A 133 -14.96 21.55 -23.21
CA ILE A 133 -15.35 20.57 -22.20
C ILE A 133 -16.34 21.26 -21.27
N THR A 134 -17.60 20.78 -21.26
CA THR A 134 -18.71 21.42 -20.53
C THR A 134 -19.11 20.62 -19.30
N TYR A 135 -19.81 21.26 -18.35
CA TYR A 135 -20.36 20.57 -17.19
C TYR A 135 -21.40 19.54 -17.62
N SER A 136 -21.31 18.33 -17.08
CA SER A 136 -22.29 17.27 -17.34
C SER A 136 -23.64 17.54 -16.66
N LEU A 137 -23.63 18.32 -15.56
CA LEU A 137 -24.84 18.70 -14.84
C LEU A 137 -25.43 19.98 -15.42
N VAL A 138 -26.75 19.95 -15.60
CA VAL A 138 -27.54 21.09 -16.05
C VAL A 138 -28.66 21.36 -15.05
N ASP A 139 -29.18 22.58 -15.07
CA ASP A 139 -30.42 22.90 -14.36
C ASP A 139 -31.55 21.97 -14.81
N ARG A 140 -32.47 21.64 -13.88
CA ARG A 140 -33.58 20.71 -14.13
C ARG A 140 -34.42 21.13 -15.33
N ALA A 141 -34.66 22.43 -15.56
CA ALA A 141 -35.46 22.88 -16.70
C ALA A 141 -34.78 22.60 -18.06
N ARG A 142 -33.46 22.37 -18.07
CA ARG A 142 -32.66 22.08 -19.27
C ARG A 142 -32.32 20.59 -19.44
N GLY A 143 -32.47 19.79 -18.38
CA GLY A 143 -32.33 18.34 -18.43
C GLY A 143 -33.62 17.70 -18.96
N LYS A 144 -33.56 17.04 -20.11
CA LYS A 144 -34.63 16.14 -20.55
C LYS A 144 -34.27 14.73 -20.08
N ALA A 145 -35.13 14.17 -19.24
CA ALA A 145 -35.06 12.77 -18.81
C ALA A 145 -35.37 11.82 -19.97
#